data_AF-A0A3D4EJQ7-F1
#
_entry.id   AF-A0A3D4EJQ7-F1
#
_cell.length_a   1.000
_cell.length_b   1.000
_cell.length_c   1.000
_cell.angle_alpha   90.00
_cell.angle_beta   90.00
_cell.angle_gamma   90.00
#
_symmetry.space_group_name_H-M   'P 1'
#
loop_
_entity.id
_entity.type
_entity.pdbx_description
1 polymer ?
#
loop_
_entity_poly.entity_id
_entity_poly.type
_entity_poly.pdbx_seq_one_letter_code
_entity_poly.pdbx_strand_id
1 'polypeptide(L)'
;MIGFYNYTVWLTYIGMLSSVVGIGFACGGNITAAVICLMFSGFCDMFDGIVARTKKDRTDEERRYGIQLDSLSDVVCFGVLPVAIGYNIGATAWWQVAIMAAFALAGLIRLAYYNVTEETRQQQTTEKRKHYLGVPITTSALTVPLLFCFEKLLGAHFPLAYTLLLLVNGACFIIPIQVKKPTKTGLLIMLVLGVIFTACILIF
;
A
#
# COMPACT_ATOMS: atom_id res chain seq x y z
N MET A 1 -24.49 11.57 12.34
CA MET A 1 -23.42 11.60 11.33
C MET A 1 -23.29 10.20 10.75
N ILE A 2 -23.12 10.05 9.44
CA ILE A 2 -22.94 8.74 8.79
C ILE A 2 -21.44 8.40 8.86
N GLY A 3 -21.07 7.31 9.53
CA GLY A 3 -19.69 6.84 9.66
C GLY A 3 -19.19 6.78 11.11
N PHE A 4 -18.12 6.01 11.32
CA PHE A 4 -17.42 5.93 12.61
C PHE A 4 -16.19 6.82 12.58
N TYR A 5 -15.97 7.62 13.61
CA TYR A 5 -14.89 8.62 13.67
C TYR A 5 -13.96 8.39 14.88
N ASN A 6 -13.78 7.15 15.28
CA ASN A 6 -12.88 6.81 16.39
C ASN A 6 -11.42 7.02 16.02
N TYR A 7 -10.56 7.18 17.02
CA TYR A 7 -9.10 7.27 16.83
C TYR A 7 -8.51 6.06 16.07
N THR A 8 -9.21 4.92 16.05
CA THR A 8 -8.82 3.72 15.32
C THR A 8 -8.91 3.84 13.79
N VAL A 9 -9.61 4.86 13.26
CA VAL A 9 -9.77 5.08 11.81
C VAL A 9 -9.19 6.41 11.33
N TRP A 10 -8.83 7.31 12.26
CA TRP A 10 -8.21 8.60 11.92
C TRP A 10 -6.93 8.44 11.11
N LEU A 11 -6.14 7.42 11.45
CA LEU A 11 -4.87 7.20 10.79
C LEU A 11 -5.05 6.71 9.35
N THR A 12 -6.04 5.84 9.10
CA THR A 12 -6.47 5.44 7.76
C THR A 12 -6.95 6.65 6.94
N TYR A 13 -7.74 7.56 7.54
CA TYR A 13 -8.16 8.79 6.87
C TYR A 13 -6.99 9.70 6.51
N ILE A 14 -6.03 9.87 7.42
CA ILE A 14 -4.82 10.66 7.16
C ILE A 14 -3.98 10.05 6.04
N GLY A 15 -3.82 8.72 6.02
CA GLY A 15 -3.14 7.99 4.94
C GLY A 15 -3.83 8.20 3.59
N MET A 16 -5.16 8.01 3.54
CA MET A 16 -5.97 8.25 2.34
C MET A 16 -5.80 9.68 1.82
N LEU A 17 -5.92 10.69 2.69
CA LEU A 17 -5.76 12.10 2.31
C LEU A 17 -4.36 12.39 1.78
N SER A 18 -3.32 11.83 2.42
CA SER A 18 -1.94 11.95 1.95
C SER A 18 -1.78 11.38 0.55
N SER A 19 -2.38 10.22 0.27
CA SER A 19 -2.32 9.62 -1.07
C SER A 19 -3.04 10.44 -2.13
N VAL A 20 -4.20 11.03 -1.81
CA VAL A 20 -4.91 11.94 -2.74
C VAL A 20 -4.05 13.17 -3.07
N VAL A 21 -3.41 13.76 -2.06
CA VAL A 21 -2.44 14.85 -2.26
C VAL A 21 -1.25 14.39 -3.11
N GLY A 22 -0.74 13.17 -2.86
CA GLY A 22 0.32 12.55 -3.63
C GLY A 22 -0.02 12.36 -5.11
N ILE A 23 -1.26 11.96 -5.42
CA ILE A 23 -1.75 11.86 -6.81
C ILE A 23 -1.72 13.25 -7.46
N GLY A 24 -2.17 14.28 -6.73
CA GLY A 24 -2.09 15.67 -7.19
C GLY A 24 -0.66 16.10 -7.51
N PHE A 25 0.31 15.79 -6.64
CA PHE A 25 1.72 16.07 -6.89
C PHE A 25 2.29 15.31 -8.09
N ALA A 26 1.91 14.04 -8.27
CA ALA A 26 2.30 13.26 -9.43
C ALA A 26 1.82 13.92 -10.74
N CYS A 27 0.55 14.31 -10.79
CA CYS A 27 -0.02 15.03 -11.94
C CYS A 27 0.60 16.42 -12.15
N GLY A 28 1.05 17.07 -11.07
CA GLY A 28 1.80 18.33 -11.12
C GLY A 28 3.27 18.19 -11.52
N GLY A 29 3.73 16.97 -11.82
CA GLY A 29 5.12 16.67 -12.19
C GLY A 29 6.10 16.56 -11.02
N ASN A 30 5.64 16.76 -9.78
CA ASN A 30 6.46 16.57 -8.59
C ASN A 30 6.38 15.12 -8.11
N ILE A 31 7.09 14.24 -8.81
CA ILE A 31 7.12 12.80 -8.52
C ILE A 31 7.73 12.51 -7.15
N THR A 32 8.77 13.25 -6.76
CA THR A 32 9.42 13.11 -5.46
C THR A 32 8.43 13.29 -4.30
N ALA A 33 7.61 14.33 -4.34
CA ALA A 33 6.58 14.56 -3.34
C ALA A 33 5.50 13.46 -3.36
N ALA A 34 5.11 12.97 -4.55
CA ALA A 34 4.16 11.87 -4.68
C ALA A 34 4.68 10.57 -4.05
N VAL A 35 5.96 10.23 -4.24
CA VAL A 35 6.61 9.07 -3.63
C VAL A 35 6.69 9.22 -2.10
N ILE A 36 6.98 10.43 -1.59
CA ILE A 36 6.97 10.70 -0.15
C ILE A 36 5.56 10.51 0.43
N CYS A 37 4.50 10.97 -0.25
CA CYS A 37 3.12 10.75 0.16
C CYS A 37 2.74 9.26 0.17
N LEU A 38 3.21 8.47 -0.81
CA LEU A 38 3.02 7.02 -0.84
C LEU A 38 3.65 6.36 0.39
N MET A 39 4.88 6.75 0.74
CA MET A 39 5.60 6.23 1.91
C MET A 39 4.91 6.62 3.22
N PHE A 40 4.45 7.87 3.32
CA PHE A 40 3.71 8.33 4.48
C PHE A 40 2.39 7.57 4.66
N SER A 41 1.69 7.28 3.57
CA SER A 41 0.48 6.44 3.59
C SER A 41 0.78 5.01 4.04
N GLY A 42 1.88 4.43 3.58
CA GLY A 42 2.40 3.13 4.06
C GLY A 42 2.73 3.11 5.55
N PHE A 43 3.26 4.23 6.07
CA PHE A 43 3.50 4.38 7.50
C PHE A 43 2.17 4.45 8.28
N CYS A 44 1.19 5.22 7.80
CA CYS A 44 -0.12 5.33 8.44
C CYS A 44 -0.81 3.96 8.55
N ASP A 45 -0.87 3.17 7.47
CA ASP A 45 -1.41 1.80 7.44
C ASP A 45 -0.71 0.89 8.47
N MET A 46 0.61 0.91 8.49
CA MET A 46 1.38 0.06 9.40
C MET A 46 1.08 0.35 10.88
N PHE A 47 0.85 1.62 11.21
CA PHE A 47 0.50 2.04 12.56
C PHE A 47 -0.99 1.84 12.86
N ASP A 48 -1.88 1.94 11.88
CA ASP A 48 -3.32 1.82 12.13
C ASP A 48 -3.67 0.39 12.58
N GLY A 49 -2.96 -0.61 12.06
CA GLY A 49 -3.08 -2.00 12.48
C GLY A 49 -2.62 -2.24 13.93
N ILE A 50 -1.74 -1.40 14.47
CA ILE A 50 -1.31 -1.43 15.88
C ILE A 50 -2.32 -0.69 16.77
N VAL A 51 -2.72 0.51 16.34
CA VAL A 51 -3.68 1.35 17.05
C VAL A 51 -5.04 0.62 17.16
N ALA A 52 -5.48 -0.01 16.08
CA ALA A 52 -6.69 -0.83 16.00
C ALA A 52 -6.70 -1.99 17.02
N ARG A 53 -5.53 -2.55 17.35
CA ARG A 53 -5.37 -3.64 18.34
C ARG A 53 -5.32 -3.16 19.79
N THR A 54 -5.18 -1.86 20.00
CA THR A 54 -5.01 -1.25 21.33
C THR A 54 -6.37 -0.94 21.98
N LYS A 55 -7.42 -0.74 21.17
CA LYS A 55 -8.81 -0.58 21.66
C LYS A 55 -9.35 -1.93 22.16
N LYS A 56 -9.49 -2.07 23.48
CA LYS A 56 -10.06 -3.27 24.12
C LYS A 56 -11.58 -3.36 23.98
N ASP A 57 -12.28 -2.23 24.00
CA ASP A 57 -13.75 -2.14 23.92
C ASP A 57 -14.22 -1.69 22.52
N ARG A 58 -13.85 -2.45 21.49
CA ARG A 58 -14.28 -2.16 20.12
C ARG A 58 -15.49 -3.02 19.79
N THR A 59 -16.58 -2.40 19.32
CA THR A 59 -17.76 -3.17 18.88
C THR A 59 -17.45 -3.93 17.59
N ASP A 60 -18.16 -5.03 17.35
CA ASP A 60 -17.98 -5.81 16.12
C ASP A 60 -18.28 -4.98 14.86
N GLU A 61 -19.24 -4.06 14.94
CA GLU A 61 -19.55 -3.12 13.85
C GLU A 61 -18.39 -2.15 13.57
N GLU A 62 -17.80 -1.54 14.61
CA GLU A 62 -16.63 -0.64 14.47
C GLU A 62 -15.40 -1.35 13.92
N ARG A 63 -15.27 -2.65 14.20
CA ARG A 63 -14.20 -3.48 13.69
C ARG A 63 -14.42 -3.81 12.22
N ARG A 64 -15.60 -4.28 11.83
CA ARG A 64 -15.94 -4.58 10.43
C ARG A 64 -15.88 -3.34 9.56
N TYR A 65 -16.40 -2.21 10.05
CA TYR A 65 -16.30 -0.93 9.37
C TYR A 65 -14.84 -0.52 9.15
N GLY A 66 -14.00 -0.63 10.18
CA GLY A 66 -12.58 -0.32 10.08
C GLY A 66 -11.87 -1.17 9.02
N ILE A 67 -12.14 -2.47 8.96
CA ILE A 67 -11.55 -3.38 7.97
C ILE A 67 -11.95 -3.00 6.54
N GLN A 68 -13.23 -2.67 6.31
CA GLN A 68 -13.70 -2.26 4.99
C GLN A 68 -13.11 -0.90 4.58
N LEU A 69 -13.04 0.05 5.50
CA LEU A 69 -12.45 1.37 5.27
C LEU A 69 -10.96 1.27 4.92
N ASP A 70 -10.23 0.44 5.65
CA ASP A 70 -8.81 0.15 5.45
C ASP A 70 -8.56 -0.37 4.02
N SER A 71 -9.32 -1.37 3.58
CA SER A 71 -9.21 -1.91 2.22
C SER A 71 -9.56 -0.90 1.13
N LEU A 72 -10.54 -0.02 1.35
CA LEU A 72 -10.86 1.06 0.40
C LEU A 72 -9.72 2.08 0.32
N SER A 73 -9.14 2.43 1.47
CA SER A 73 -7.97 3.30 1.54
C SER A 73 -6.76 2.69 0.84
N ASP A 74 -6.50 1.39 1.05
CA ASP A 74 -5.41 0.64 0.44
C ASP A 74 -5.45 0.65 -1.07
N VAL A 75 -6.63 0.51 -1.69
CA VAL A 75 -6.76 0.57 -3.15
C VAL A 75 -6.29 1.93 -3.66
N VAL A 76 -6.66 3.02 -2.99
CA VAL A 76 -6.25 4.37 -3.39
C VAL A 76 -4.76 4.59 -3.14
N CYS A 77 -4.29 4.23 -1.95
CA CYS A 77 -2.92 4.48 -1.51
C CYS A 77 -1.89 3.61 -2.24
N PHE A 78 -2.16 2.31 -2.38
CA PHE A 78 -1.19 1.33 -2.85
C PHE A 78 -1.52 0.75 -4.22
N GLY A 79 -2.73 0.97 -4.72
CA GLY A 79 -3.14 0.63 -6.09
C GLY A 79 -3.06 1.85 -7.02
N VAL A 80 -3.83 2.90 -6.74
CA VAL A 80 -4.01 4.03 -7.66
C VAL A 80 -2.82 4.99 -7.67
N LEU A 81 -2.29 5.38 -6.51
CA LEU A 81 -1.16 6.32 -6.44
C LEU A 81 0.09 5.82 -7.18
N PRO A 82 0.54 4.54 -7.05
CA PRO A 82 1.64 4.03 -7.86
C PRO A 82 1.39 4.07 -9.37
N VAL A 83 0.15 3.85 -9.82
CA VAL A 83 -0.22 3.99 -11.23
C VAL A 83 -0.10 5.45 -11.70
N ALA A 84 -0.57 6.39 -10.89
CA ALA A 84 -0.43 7.82 -11.17
C ALA A 84 1.05 8.25 -11.24
N ILE A 85 1.88 7.76 -10.32
CA ILE A 85 3.32 7.98 -10.32
C ILE A 85 3.95 7.44 -11.61
N GLY A 86 3.69 6.17 -11.96
CA GLY A 86 4.25 5.53 -13.16
C GLY A 86 3.88 6.24 -14.46
N TYR A 87 2.62 6.66 -14.59
CA TYR A 87 2.17 7.40 -15.77
C TYR A 87 2.91 8.73 -15.92
N ASN A 88 3.04 9.50 -14.84
CA ASN A 88 3.70 10.81 -14.87
C ASN A 88 5.24 10.75 -14.96
N ILE A 89 5.85 9.60 -14.64
CA ILE A 89 7.27 9.31 -14.90
C ILE A 89 7.54 9.02 -16.40
N GLY A 90 6.50 8.79 -17.21
CA GLY A 90 6.63 8.56 -18.64
C GLY A 90 6.32 7.14 -19.11
N ALA A 91 5.71 6.29 -18.27
CA ALA A 91 5.23 4.96 -18.65
C ALA A 91 3.88 5.04 -19.42
N THR A 92 3.87 5.75 -20.55
CA THR A 92 2.65 6.12 -21.28
C THR A 92 2.31 5.18 -22.44
N ALA A 93 3.18 4.22 -22.78
CA ALA A 93 2.87 3.27 -23.84
C ALA A 93 1.64 2.42 -23.48
N TRP A 94 0.80 2.09 -24.46
CA TRP A 94 -0.49 1.41 -24.22
C TRP A 94 -0.34 0.12 -23.39
N TRP A 95 0.73 -0.65 -23.62
CA TRP A 95 1.01 -1.89 -22.90
C TRP A 95 1.46 -1.63 -21.45
N GLN A 96 2.17 -0.53 -21.20
CA GLN A 96 2.55 -0.11 -19.84
C GLN A 96 1.32 0.31 -19.04
N VAL A 97 0.44 1.09 -19.65
CA VAL A 97 -0.84 1.48 -19.05
C VAL A 97 -1.70 0.25 -18.74
N ALA A 98 -1.76 -0.72 -19.66
CA ALA A 98 -2.49 -1.97 -19.43
C ALA A 98 -1.91 -2.77 -18.25
N ILE A 99 -0.59 -2.86 -18.12
CA ILE A 99 0.08 -3.51 -16.98
C ILE A 99 -0.23 -2.78 -15.67
N MET A 100 -0.13 -1.45 -15.65
CA MET A 100 -0.43 -0.65 -14.47
C MET A 100 -1.90 -0.78 -14.03
N ALA A 101 -2.84 -0.83 -15.00
CA ALA A 101 -4.24 -1.10 -14.73
C ALA A 101 -4.45 -2.53 -14.17
N ALA A 102 -3.76 -3.52 -14.73
CA ALA A 102 -3.80 -4.90 -14.23
C ALA A 102 -3.21 -5.02 -12.82
N PHE A 103 -2.17 -4.25 -12.48
CA PHE A 103 -1.61 -4.16 -11.13
C PHE A 103 -2.66 -3.64 -10.13
N ALA A 104 -3.35 -2.55 -10.44
CA ALA A 104 -4.39 -2.00 -9.58
C ALA A 104 -5.56 -2.99 -9.41
N LEU A 105 -5.96 -3.68 -10.49
CA LEU A 105 -6.98 -4.73 -10.46
C LEU A 105 -6.55 -5.93 -9.60
N ALA A 106 -5.29 -6.36 -9.71
CA ALA A 106 -4.75 -7.45 -8.90
C ALA A 106 -4.80 -7.11 -7.41
N GLY A 107 -4.45 -5.87 -7.04
CA GLY A 107 -4.58 -5.36 -5.68
C GLY A 107 -6.03 -5.41 -5.18
N LEU A 108 -6.97 -4.92 -5.99
CA LEU A 108 -8.41 -4.93 -5.68
C LEU A 108 -8.95 -6.36 -5.45
N ILE A 109 -8.67 -7.29 -6.38
CA ILE A 109 -9.12 -8.69 -6.28
C ILE A 109 -8.61 -9.31 -4.99
N ARG A 110 -7.32 -9.09 -4.69
CA ARG A 110 -6.70 -9.64 -3.49
C ARG A 110 -7.33 -9.10 -2.21
N LEU A 111 -7.53 -7.78 -2.12
CA LEU A 111 -8.17 -7.15 -0.95
C LEU A 111 -9.59 -7.69 -0.73
N ALA A 112 -10.38 -7.79 -1.80
CA ALA A 112 -11.72 -8.37 -1.74
C ALA A 112 -11.70 -9.83 -1.28
N TYR A 113 -10.82 -10.66 -1.84
CA TYR A 113 -10.65 -12.06 -1.43
C TYR A 113 -10.23 -12.19 0.03
N TYR A 114 -9.29 -11.34 0.47
CA TYR A 114 -8.78 -11.36 1.83
C TYR A 114 -9.86 -10.96 2.85
N ASN A 115 -10.63 -9.91 2.56
CA ASN A 115 -11.72 -9.45 3.41
C ASN A 115 -12.80 -10.51 3.60
N VAL A 116 -13.26 -11.12 2.51
CA VAL A 116 -14.30 -12.16 2.56
C VAL A 116 -13.77 -13.40 3.28
N THR A 117 -12.55 -13.85 2.95
CA THR A 117 -11.96 -15.05 3.57
C THR A 117 -11.72 -14.86 5.07
N GLU A 118 -11.27 -13.69 5.52
CA GLU A 118 -11.13 -13.40 6.95
C GLU A 118 -12.48 -13.30 7.65
N GLU A 119 -13.51 -12.72 7.02
CA GLU A 119 -14.85 -12.63 7.59
C GLU A 119 -15.48 -14.02 7.79
N THR A 120 -15.44 -14.89 6.78
CA THR A 120 -15.93 -16.28 6.88
C THR A 120 -15.14 -17.08 7.93
N ARG A 121 -13.83 -16.86 8.05
CA ARG A 121 -13.00 -17.56 9.05
C ARG A 121 -13.31 -17.10 10.48
N GLN A 122 -13.49 -15.80 10.71
CA GLN A 122 -13.84 -15.27 12.03
C GLN A 122 -15.17 -15.83 12.53
N GLN A 123 -16.07 -16.23 11.62
CA GLN A 123 -17.31 -16.94 11.96
C GLN A 123 -17.09 -18.42 12.30
N GLN A 124 -15.98 -19.04 11.87
CA GLN A 124 -15.72 -20.47 12.03
C GLN A 124 -14.70 -20.82 13.13
N THR A 125 -13.74 -19.94 13.47
CA THR A 125 -12.69 -20.26 14.46
C THR A 125 -12.04 -19.03 15.11
N THR A 126 -11.82 -19.09 16.44
CA THR A 126 -11.18 -18.04 17.25
C THR A 126 -9.64 -18.08 17.26
N GLU A 127 -9.01 -19.06 16.58
CA GLU A 127 -7.55 -19.24 16.61
C GLU A 127 -6.77 -18.15 15.82
N LYS A 128 -5.68 -17.67 16.42
CA LYS A 128 -4.77 -16.68 15.85
C LYS A 128 -3.92 -17.28 14.71
N ARG A 129 -4.08 -16.77 13.48
CA ARG A 129 -3.27 -17.19 12.32
C ARG A 129 -1.78 -16.85 12.49
N LYS A 130 -0.90 -17.85 12.31
CA LYS A 130 0.58 -17.72 12.27
C LYS A 130 1.14 -17.36 10.87
N HIS A 131 0.37 -17.50 9.79
CA HIS A 131 0.82 -17.28 8.40
C HIS A 131 -0.23 -16.51 7.56
N TYR A 132 0.20 -15.56 6.72
CA TYR A 132 -0.65 -14.87 5.74
C TYR A 132 -0.51 -15.54 4.36
N LEU A 133 -1.57 -15.48 3.54
CA LEU A 133 -1.54 -15.83 2.11
C LEU A 133 -1.42 -14.53 1.29
N GLY A 134 -0.40 -14.45 0.42
CA GLY A 134 -0.08 -13.32 -0.44
C GLY A 134 0.78 -12.23 0.21
N VAL A 135 1.56 -11.52 -0.60
CA VAL A 135 2.43 -10.39 -0.19
C VAL A 135 1.61 -9.10 0.00
N PRO A 136 1.56 -8.46 1.19
CA PRO A 136 0.74 -7.25 1.49
C PRO A 136 0.76 -6.18 0.41
N ILE A 137 -0.38 -5.54 0.13
CA ILE A 137 -0.48 -4.54 -0.96
C ILE A 137 0.40 -3.33 -0.64
N THR A 138 0.56 -3.07 0.66
CA THR A 138 1.47 -2.12 1.30
C THR A 138 2.94 -2.34 0.94
N THR A 139 3.32 -3.48 0.35
CA THR A 139 4.67 -3.65 -0.21
C THR A 139 4.97 -2.69 -1.35
N SER A 140 3.97 -2.21 -2.08
CA SER A 140 4.17 -1.17 -3.09
C SER A 140 4.77 0.11 -2.47
N ALA A 141 4.43 0.43 -1.22
CA ALA A 141 4.97 1.56 -0.47
C ALA A 141 6.47 1.43 -0.12
N LEU A 142 7.06 0.24 -0.26
CA LEU A 142 8.49 0.03 -0.10
C LEU A 142 9.20 -0.18 -1.44
N THR A 143 8.61 -0.97 -2.34
CA THR A 143 9.25 -1.30 -3.62
C THR A 143 9.33 -0.10 -4.55
N VAL A 144 8.31 0.77 -4.55
CA VAL A 144 8.27 1.95 -5.42
C VAL A 144 9.35 2.98 -5.03
N PRO A 145 9.47 3.41 -3.76
CA PRO A 145 10.56 4.30 -3.35
C PRO A 145 11.95 3.69 -3.51
N LEU A 146 12.09 2.39 -3.27
CA LEU A 146 13.35 1.68 -3.48
C LEU A 146 13.80 1.80 -4.94
N LEU A 147 12.90 1.56 -5.89
CA LEU A 147 13.22 1.71 -7.32
C LEU A 147 13.52 3.17 -7.66
N PHE A 148 12.79 4.12 -7.06
CA PHE A 148 13.00 5.56 -7.25
C PHE A 148 14.43 6.00 -6.84
N CYS A 149 15.04 5.39 -5.84
CA CYS A 149 16.45 5.66 -5.48
C CYS A 149 17.43 5.34 -6.62
N PHE A 150 17.06 4.47 -7.56
CA PHE A 150 17.86 4.11 -8.72
C PHE A 150 17.47 4.88 -10.00
N GLU A 151 16.58 5.88 -9.91
CA GLU A 151 16.12 6.67 -11.06
C GLU A 151 17.29 7.23 -11.88
N LYS A 152 18.25 7.88 -11.21
CA LYS A 152 19.45 8.46 -11.84
C LYS A 152 20.33 7.41 -12.51
N LEU A 153 20.38 6.19 -11.98
CA LEU A 153 21.18 5.10 -12.54
C LEU A 153 20.52 4.50 -13.79
N LEU A 154 19.19 4.40 -13.79
CA LEU A 154 18.43 3.79 -14.90
C LEU A 154 18.15 4.76 -16.05
N GLY A 155 18.09 6.07 -15.78
CA GLY A 155 17.88 7.10 -16.79
C GLY A 155 16.67 6.79 -17.69
N ALA A 156 16.90 6.68 -19.01
CA ALA A 156 15.84 6.44 -20.00
C ALA A 156 15.12 5.09 -19.83
N HIS A 157 15.72 4.11 -19.15
CA HIS A 157 15.10 2.80 -18.91
C HIS A 157 14.22 2.76 -17.65
N PHE A 158 14.15 3.86 -16.90
CA PHE A 158 13.42 3.92 -15.64
C PHE A 158 11.91 3.68 -15.78
N PRO A 159 11.18 4.26 -16.75
CA PRO A 159 9.75 3.98 -16.92
C PRO A 159 9.45 2.50 -17.24
N LEU A 160 10.36 1.84 -17.97
CA LEU A 160 10.25 0.42 -18.30
C LEU A 160 10.47 -0.45 -17.06
N ALA A 161 11.52 -0.17 -16.29
CA ALA A 161 11.78 -0.86 -15.03
C ALA A 161 10.64 -0.68 -14.02
N TYR A 162 10.06 0.52 -13.95
CA TYR A 162 8.90 0.81 -13.11
C TYR A 162 7.68 -0.04 -13.49
N THR A 163 7.39 -0.14 -14.78
CA THR A 163 6.30 -0.97 -15.29
C THR A 163 6.52 -2.45 -14.96
N LEU A 164 7.75 -2.95 -15.15
CA LEU A 164 8.10 -4.34 -14.82
C LEU A 164 7.98 -4.61 -13.32
N LEU A 165 8.38 -3.65 -12.47
CA LEU A 165 8.20 -3.77 -11.02
C LEU A 165 6.72 -3.89 -10.65
N LEU A 166 5.85 -3.05 -11.22
CA LEU A 166 4.40 -3.13 -10.98
C LEU A 166 3.80 -4.43 -11.51
N LEU A 167 4.28 -4.96 -12.64
CA LEU A 167 3.87 -6.27 -13.13
C LEU A 167 4.23 -7.38 -12.13
N VAL A 168 5.46 -7.39 -11.64
CA VAL A 168 5.93 -8.39 -10.66
C VAL A 168 5.15 -8.26 -9.35
N ASN A 169 4.92 -7.05 -8.85
CA ASN A 169 4.11 -6.83 -7.66
C ASN A 169 2.66 -7.31 -7.85
N GLY A 170 2.04 -6.98 -8.99
CA GLY A 170 0.68 -7.41 -9.31
C GLY A 170 0.55 -8.92 -9.40
N ALA A 171 1.53 -9.60 -10.02
CA ALA A 171 1.60 -11.05 -10.04
C ALA A 171 1.75 -11.63 -8.62
N CYS A 172 2.65 -11.08 -7.79
CA CYS A 172 2.86 -11.48 -6.40
C CYS A 172 1.62 -11.29 -5.51
N PHE A 173 0.69 -10.39 -5.85
CA PHE A 173 -0.56 -10.23 -5.14
C PHE A 173 -1.53 -11.39 -5.36
N ILE A 174 -1.53 -11.98 -6.56
CA ILE A 174 -2.44 -13.07 -6.94
C ILE A 174 -1.81 -14.43 -6.61
N ILE A 175 -0.48 -14.56 -6.70
CA ILE A 175 0.20 -15.82 -6.39
C ILE A 175 0.04 -16.12 -4.89
N PRO A 176 -0.37 -17.35 -4.51
CA PRO A 176 -0.56 -17.76 -3.12
C PRO A 176 0.77 -18.00 -2.39
N ILE A 177 1.63 -16.98 -2.33
CA ILE A 177 2.88 -17.01 -1.57
C ILE A 177 2.52 -16.92 -0.08
N GLN A 178 2.91 -17.92 0.72
CA GLN A 178 2.72 -17.85 2.17
C GLN A 178 3.75 -16.91 2.79
N VAL A 179 3.35 -15.69 3.13
CA VAL A 179 4.22 -14.71 3.77
C VAL A 179 4.05 -14.79 5.29
N LYS A 180 5.15 -15.05 5.99
CA LYS A 180 5.18 -15.10 7.46
C LYS A 180 4.95 -13.69 8.01
N LYS A 181 4.11 -13.56 9.05
CA LYS A 181 3.84 -12.29 9.73
C LYS A 181 5.16 -11.57 10.08
N PRO A 182 5.38 -10.32 9.62
CA PRO A 182 6.52 -9.56 10.10
C PRO A 182 6.37 -9.38 11.62
N THR A 183 7.39 -9.79 12.35
CA THR A 183 7.50 -9.61 13.81
C THR A 183 7.72 -8.13 14.10
N LYS A 184 7.55 -7.66 15.34
CA LYS A 184 7.79 -6.25 15.73
C LYS A 184 9.15 -5.70 15.23
N THR A 185 10.16 -6.56 15.13
CA THR A 185 11.48 -6.26 14.55
C THR A 185 11.45 -6.02 13.05
N GLY A 186 10.65 -6.79 12.30
CA GLY A 186 10.46 -6.58 10.85
C GLY A 186 9.72 -5.29 10.54
N LEU A 187 8.76 -4.92 11.40
CA LEU A 187 8.07 -3.63 11.33
C LEU A 187 9.04 -2.45 11.53
N LEU A 188 9.94 -2.57 12.51
CA LEU A 188 10.99 -1.58 12.76
C LEU A 188 11.96 -1.47 11.57
N ILE A 189 12.33 -2.59 10.96
CA ILE A 189 13.20 -2.62 9.78
C ILE A 189 12.53 -1.94 8.58
N MET A 190 11.23 -2.17 8.34
CA MET A 190 10.48 -1.49 7.27
C MET A 190 10.41 0.02 7.50
N LEU A 191 10.25 0.44 8.76
CA LEU A 191 10.23 1.85 9.16
C LEU A 191 11.61 2.50 8.91
N VAL A 192 12.68 1.85 9.35
CA VAL A 192 14.06 2.31 9.14
C VAL A 192 14.41 2.37 7.65
N LEU A 193 14.02 1.38 6.87
CA LEU A 193 14.19 1.39 5.41
C LEU A 193 13.42 2.53 4.75
N GLY A 194 12.19 2.80 5.19
CA GLY A 194 11.41 3.95 4.72
C GLY A 194 12.12 5.27 5.00
N VAL A 195 12.66 5.47 6.20
CA VAL A 195 13.43 6.68 6.54
C VAL A 195 14.73 6.79 5.73
N ILE A 196 15.40 5.66 5.45
CA ILE A 196 16.60 5.64 4.60
C ILE A 196 16.24 5.99 3.16
N PHE A 197 15.15 5.44 2.61
CA PHE A 197 14.73 5.76 1.24
C PHE A 197 14.29 7.21 1.12
N THR A 198 13.53 7.78 2.07
CA THR A 198 13.19 9.21 2.01
C THR A 198 14.44 10.09 2.08
N ALA A 199 15.39 9.77 2.97
CA ALA A 199 16.66 10.49 3.04
C ALA A 199 17.46 10.38 1.74
N CYS A 200 17.51 9.20 1.13
CA CYS A 200 18.20 8.98 -0.14
C CYS A 200 17.56 9.79 -1.28
N ILE A 201 16.23 9.79 -1.37
CA ILE A 201 15.44 10.53 -2.37
C ILE A 201 15.53 12.06 -2.20
N LEU A 202 15.76 12.54 -0.98
CA LEU A 202 15.96 13.97 -0.71
C LEU A 202 17.39 14.46 -0.98
N ILE A 203 18.37 13.57 -0.88
CA ILE A 203 19.80 13.87 -1.09
C ILE A 203 20.19 13.74 -2.55
N PHE A 204 19.61 12.77 -3.26
CA PHE A 204 19.86 12.50 -4.68
C PHE A 204 18.69 13.00 -5.52
#